data_AF-A0A1E5NA35-F1
#
_entry.id   AF-A0A1E5NA35-F1
#
_cell.length_a   1.000
_cell.length_b   1.000
_cell.length_c   1.000
_cell.angle_alpha   90.00
_cell.angle_beta   90.00
_cell.angle_gamma   90.00
#
_symmetry.space_group_name_H-M   'P 1'
#
loop_
_entity.id
_entity.type
_entity.pdbx_description
1 polymer ?
#
loop_
_entity_poly.entity_id
_entity_poly.type
_entity_poly.pdbx_seq_one_letter_code
_entity_poly.pdbx_strand_id
1 'polypeptide(L)'
;MNKNKIVYNTQNIHELINCNSDTIYVPSNVIFTPSAMDIIRSKRIKIVYGDENCNCGSNKIADNNNDTAEIVKQTIKILVNKCNITDEKIIKNVIVEVLKRINS
;
A
#
# COMPACT_ATOMS: atom_id res chain seq x y z
N MET A 1 29.02 -12.08 2.45
CA MET A 1 29.22 -10.62 2.58
C MET A 1 28.17 -10.07 3.52
N ASN A 2 28.60 -9.23 4.47
CA ASN A 2 27.86 -8.81 5.67
C ASN A 2 26.41 -8.40 5.39
N LYS A 3 25.45 -9.26 5.74
CA LYS A 3 24.06 -8.84 5.90
C LYS A 3 24.00 -8.01 7.17
N ASN A 4 24.26 -6.71 7.09
CA ASN A 4 24.01 -5.80 8.20
C ASN A 4 22.55 -6.02 8.64
N LYS A 5 22.38 -6.48 9.88
CA LYS A 5 21.07 -6.68 10.49
C LYS A 5 20.55 -5.30 10.88
N ILE A 6 19.39 -4.95 10.40
CA ILE A 6 18.72 -3.70 10.77
C ILE A 6 17.87 -4.01 12.00
N VAL A 7 18.11 -3.31 13.10
CA VAL A 7 17.40 -3.57 14.37
C VAL A 7 16.51 -2.38 14.70
N TYR A 8 15.21 -2.64 14.81
CA TYR A 8 14.25 -1.67 15.30
C TYR A 8 13.95 -1.90 16.78
N ASN A 9 14.18 -0.86 17.58
CA ASN A 9 13.88 -0.76 18.99
C ASN A 9 12.72 0.23 19.22
N THR A 10 12.36 0.43 20.48
CA THR A 10 11.26 1.33 20.89
C THR A 10 11.45 2.78 20.41
N GLN A 11 12.69 3.24 20.20
CA GLN A 11 12.98 4.62 19.83
C GLN A 11 12.84 4.85 18.33
N ASN A 12 13.32 3.93 17.50
CA ASN A 12 13.34 4.09 16.04
C ASN A 12 12.13 3.44 15.34
N ILE A 13 11.34 2.60 16.03
CA ILE A 13 10.16 1.96 15.43
C ILE A 13 9.10 2.97 15.01
N HIS A 14 9.06 4.14 15.66
CA HIS A 14 8.17 5.22 15.33
C HIS A 14 8.42 5.81 13.93
N GLU A 15 9.66 5.75 13.43
CA GLU A 15 10.00 6.18 12.08
C GLU A 15 9.48 5.20 11.02
N LEU A 16 9.37 3.91 11.37
CA LEU A 16 8.86 2.86 10.49
C LEU A 16 7.33 2.78 10.49
N ILE A 17 6.71 3.04 11.65
CA ILE A 17 5.26 3.07 11.81
C ILE A 17 4.76 4.43 11.33
N ASN A 18 4.53 4.56 10.02
CA ASN A 18 3.84 5.72 9.47
C ASN A 18 2.35 5.65 9.87
N CYS A 19 1.76 6.78 10.30
CA CYS A 19 0.48 6.80 11.03
C CYS A 19 -0.74 6.21 10.30
N ASN A 20 -0.63 5.89 9.01
CA ASN A 20 -1.75 5.43 8.18
C ASN A 20 -1.54 4.03 7.56
N SER A 21 -0.53 3.25 7.94
CA SER A 21 -0.31 1.91 7.38
C SER A 21 -0.62 0.79 8.36
N ASP A 22 -1.59 -0.06 8.00
CA ASP A 22 -1.93 -1.29 8.75
C ASP A 22 -0.94 -2.43 8.48
N THR A 23 0.06 -2.23 7.61
CA THR A 23 1.02 -3.26 7.23
C THR A 23 2.38 -2.66 6.91
N ILE A 24 3.44 -3.23 7.49
CA ILE A 24 4.83 -2.88 7.24
C ILE A 24 5.51 -4.05 6.53
N TYR A 25 6.13 -3.75 5.39
CA TYR A 25 6.98 -4.70 4.66
C TYR A 25 8.42 -4.44 5.05
N VAL A 26 9.11 -5.49 5.50
CA VAL A 26 10.51 -5.39 5.87
C VAL A 26 11.33 -6.50 5.23
N PRO A 27 12.57 -6.22 4.84
CA PRO A 27 13.47 -7.25 4.32
C PRO A 27 13.83 -8.27 5.41
N SER A 28 14.26 -9.45 4.96
CA SER A 28 14.54 -10.62 5.81
C SER A 28 15.67 -10.40 6.83
N ASN A 29 16.46 -9.33 6.68
CA ASN A 29 17.55 -8.94 7.59
C ASN A 29 17.11 -7.95 8.69
N VAL A 30 15.81 -7.62 8.77
CA VAL A 30 15.25 -6.75 9.81
C VAL A 30 14.85 -7.57 11.04
N ILE A 31 15.18 -7.05 12.23
CA ILE A 31 14.82 -7.61 13.52
C ILE A 31 14.12 -6.54 14.35
N PHE A 32 12.99 -6.89 14.95
CA PHE A 32 12.31 -6.05 15.94
C PHE A 32 12.65 -6.54 17.34
N THR A 33 12.99 -5.61 18.25
CA THR A 33 13.09 -5.96 19.67
C THR A 33 11.70 -6.31 20.22
N PRO A 34 11.60 -7.12 21.29
CA PRO A 34 10.31 -7.46 21.89
C PRO A 34 9.47 -6.22 22.22
N SER A 35 10.09 -5.19 22.78
CA SER A 35 9.43 -3.91 23.09
C SER A 35 8.90 -3.18 21.85
N ALA A 36 9.63 -3.21 20.73
CA ALA A 36 9.14 -2.66 19.46
C ALA A 36 7.97 -3.49 18.90
N MET A 37 8.04 -4.82 19.02
CA MET A 37 6.98 -5.73 18.60
C MET A 37 5.67 -5.48 19.35
N ASP A 38 5.74 -5.14 20.63
CA ASP A 38 4.57 -4.81 21.44
C ASP A 38 3.90 -3.51 20.98
N ILE A 39 4.67 -2.51 20.53
CA ILE A 39 4.12 -1.28 19.92
C ILE A 39 3.43 -1.60 18.59
N ILE A 40 4.03 -2.45 17.75
CA ILE A 40 3.44 -2.85 16.48
C ILE A 40 2.11 -3.57 16.71
N ARG A 41 2.07 -4.49 17.69
CA ARG A 41 0.85 -5.22 18.09
C ARG A 41 -0.22 -4.30 18.64
N SER A 42 0.13 -3.34 19.51
CA SER A 42 -0.85 -2.42 20.10
C SER A 42 -1.53 -1.54 19.04
N LYS A 43 -0.80 -1.21 17.97
CA LYS A 43 -1.31 -0.47 16.81
C LYS A 43 -1.99 -1.35 15.75
N ARG A 44 -2.12 -2.67 15.98
CA ARG A 44 -2.70 -3.66 15.04
C ARG A 44 -2.01 -3.69 13.67
N ILE A 45 -0.72 -3.39 13.62
CA ILE A 45 0.05 -3.36 12.38
C ILE A 45 0.56 -4.76 12.07
N LYS A 46 0.38 -5.20 10.82
CA LYS A 46 0.89 -6.49 10.33
C LYS A 46 2.31 -6.34 9.80
N ILE A 47 3.22 -7.21 10.22
CA ILE A 47 4.58 -7.28 9.66
C ILE A 47 4.62 -8.36 8.60
N VAL A 48 5.17 -8.03 7.43
CA VAL A 48 5.44 -8.98 6.36
C VAL A 48 6.93 -8.97 6.07
N TYR A 49 7.59 -10.10 6.30
CA TYR A 49 8.99 -10.30 5.97
C TYR A 49 9.12 -10.75 4.52
N GLY A 50 9.96 -10.07 3.75
CA GLY A 50 10.31 -10.49 2.40
C GLY A 50 11.29 -9.52 1.76
N ASP A 51 12.30 -10.08 1.09
CA ASP A 51 13.01 -9.36 0.03
C ASP A 51 12.00 -9.08 -1.10
N GLU A 52 12.11 -7.94 -1.80
CA GLU A 52 11.18 -7.43 -2.81
C GLU A 52 11.06 -8.33 -4.07
N ASN A 53 10.69 -9.59 -3.87
CA ASN A 53 10.43 -10.60 -4.88
C ASN A 53 9.38 -11.61 -4.41
N CYS A 54 8.43 -11.19 -3.56
CA CYS A 54 7.17 -11.92 -3.43
C CYS A 54 6.27 -11.57 -4.62
N ASN A 55 6.56 -12.24 -5.73
CA ASN A 55 5.70 -12.42 -6.87
C ASN A 55 4.27 -12.82 -6.41
N CYS A 56 3.27 -12.09 -6.92
CA CYS A 56 1.87 -12.49 -7.10
C CYS A 56 1.22 -13.29 -5.96
N GLY A 57 0.71 -12.57 -4.98
CA GLY A 57 -0.22 -13.11 -3.99
C GLY A 57 -1.10 -12.03 -3.40
N SER A 58 -1.83 -11.31 -4.26
CA SER A 58 -2.87 -10.32 -3.93
C SER A 58 -2.39 -8.87 -3.74
N ASN A 59 -2.49 -8.10 -4.83
CA ASN A 59 -2.84 -6.68 -4.90
C ASN A 59 -2.18 -5.73 -3.88
N LYS A 60 -0.91 -5.37 -4.08
CA LYS A 60 -0.45 -4.03 -3.75
C LYS A 60 0.35 -3.47 -4.91
N ILE A 61 -0.31 -2.63 -5.69
CA ILE A 61 0.35 -1.64 -6.53
C ILE A 61 0.76 -0.56 -5.54
N ALA A 62 2.03 -0.54 -5.16
CA ALA A 62 2.66 0.68 -4.70
C ALA A 62 3.36 1.25 -5.93
N ASP A 63 2.91 2.40 -6.42
CA ASP A 63 3.73 3.21 -7.31
C ASP A 63 3.42 4.69 -7.06
N ASN A 64 4.36 5.35 -6.38
CA ASN A 64 4.33 6.73 -5.93
C ASN A 64 4.48 7.74 -7.09
N ASN A 65 3.69 7.56 -8.16
CA ASN A 65 3.55 8.51 -9.27
C ASN A 65 2.19 8.38 -9.97
N ASN A 66 1.19 7.78 -9.32
CA ASN A 66 0.02 7.27 -10.03
C ASN A 66 -1.32 7.49 -9.32
N ASP A 67 -1.46 8.53 -8.50
CA ASP A 67 -2.73 8.87 -7.83
C ASP A 67 -3.89 8.88 -8.83
N THR A 68 -3.68 9.47 -10.01
CA THR A 68 -4.68 9.49 -11.07
C THR A 68 -4.99 8.11 -11.64
N ALA A 69 -4.03 7.21 -11.87
CA ALA A 69 -4.38 5.87 -12.37
C ALA A 69 -4.96 4.95 -11.28
N GLU A 70 -4.63 5.18 -10.00
CA GLU A 70 -5.28 4.47 -8.92
C GLU A 70 -6.73 4.92 -8.77
N ILE A 71 -6.99 6.23 -8.86
CA ILE A 71 -8.35 6.79 -8.92
C ILE A 71 -9.10 6.25 -10.14
N VAL A 72 -8.47 6.18 -11.32
CA VAL A 72 -9.07 5.60 -12.53
C VAL A 72 -9.44 4.14 -12.31
N LYS A 73 -8.53 3.32 -11.73
CA LYS A 73 -8.79 1.90 -11.46
C LYS A 73 -9.90 1.71 -10.43
N GLN A 74 -9.92 2.50 -9.37
CA GLN A 74 -11.00 2.46 -8.38
C GLN A 74 -12.35 2.89 -8.99
N THR A 75 -12.34 3.93 -9.83
CA THR A 75 -13.52 4.42 -10.55
C THR A 75 -14.07 3.35 -11.48
N ILE A 76 -13.23 2.74 -12.32
CA ILE A 76 -13.62 1.61 -13.20
C ILE A 76 -14.21 0.47 -12.36
N LYS A 77 -13.57 0.11 -11.25
CA LYS A 77 -14.02 -0.97 -10.38
C LYS A 77 -15.40 -0.68 -9.76
N ILE A 78 -15.70 0.57 -9.43
CA ILE A 78 -17.04 0.98 -8.95
C ILE A 78 -18.06 0.94 -10.08
N LEU A 79 -17.74 1.51 -11.25
CA LEU A 79 -18.65 1.51 -12.41
C LEU A 79 -19.02 0.09 -12.86
N VAL A 80 -18.03 -0.81 -12.92
CA VAL A 80 -18.24 -2.18 -13.37
C VAL A 80 -18.88 -3.03 -12.27
N ASN A 81 -18.35 -3.02 -11.04
CA ASN A 81 -18.81 -3.95 -10.01
C ASN A 81 -20.04 -3.47 -9.22
N LYS A 82 -20.23 -2.15 -9.06
CA LYS A 82 -21.37 -1.60 -8.30
C LYS A 82 -22.48 -1.09 -9.22
N CYS A 83 -22.15 -0.52 -10.37
CA CYS A 83 -23.15 0.02 -11.29
C CYS A 83 -23.47 -0.91 -12.48
N ASN A 84 -22.73 -2.02 -12.65
CA ASN A 84 -22.87 -2.97 -13.76
C ASN A 84 -22.77 -2.29 -15.15
N ILE A 85 -22.06 -1.16 -15.21
CA ILE A 85 -21.83 -0.40 -16.44
C ILE A 85 -20.61 -1.01 -17.11
N THR A 86 -20.84 -1.73 -18.21
CA THR A 86 -19.80 -2.42 -18.99
C THR A 86 -19.51 -1.71 -20.32
N ASP A 87 -20.22 -0.62 -20.62
CA ASP A 87 -20.03 0.14 -21.85
C ASP A 87 -18.75 0.99 -21.76
N GLU A 88 -17.74 0.60 -22.54
CA GLU A 88 -16.44 1.28 -22.58
C GLU A 88 -16.53 2.77 -22.90
N LYS A 89 -17.51 3.20 -23.72
CA LYS A 89 -17.66 4.62 -24.06
C LYS A 89 -18.11 5.43 -22.85
N ILE A 90 -19.03 4.86 -22.06
CA ILE A 90 -19.54 5.50 -20.85
C ILE A 90 -18.45 5.54 -19.78
N ILE A 91 -17.72 4.43 -19.59
CA ILE A 91 -16.62 4.35 -18.63
C ILE A 91 -15.54 5.40 -18.95
N LYS A 92 -15.11 5.50 -20.22
CA LYS A 92 -14.11 6.50 -20.64
C LYS A 92 -14.60 7.93 -20.38
N ASN A 93 -15.85 8.23 -20.69
CA ASN A 93 -16.39 9.58 -20.49
C ASN A 93 -16.42 9.96 -18.99
N VAL A 94 -16.82 9.03 -18.12
CA VAL A 94 -16.84 9.25 -16.67
C VAL A 94 -15.43 9.41 -16.11
N ILE A 95 -14.46 8.61 -16.58
CA ILE A 95 -13.06 8.76 -16.16
C ILE A 95 -12.51 10.12 -16.55
N VAL A 96 -12.75 10.58 -17.78
CA VAL A 96 -12.29 11.88 -18.26
C VAL A 96 -12.87 13.01 -17.41
N GLU A 97 -14.18 12.93 -17.08
CA GLU A 97 -14.84 13.94 -16.24
C GLU A 97 -14.28 13.96 -14.80
N VAL A 98 -14.03 12.79 -14.22
CA VAL A 98 -13.42 12.65 -12.89
C VAL A 98 -12.00 13.21 -12.88
N LEU A 99 -11.17 12.88 -13.87
CA LEU A 99 -9.81 13.40 -13.99
C LEU A 99 -9.79 14.92 -14.18
N LYS A 100 -10.70 15.45 -15.00
CA LYS A 100 -10.82 16.88 -15.24
C LYS A 100 -11.17 17.64 -13.95
N ARG A 101 -12.02 17.07 -13.10
CA ARG A 101 -12.47 17.69 -11.85
C ARG A 101 -11.43 17.66 -10.73
N ILE A 102 -10.49 16.72 -10.79
CA ILE A 102 -9.40 16.57 -9.81
C ILE A 102 -8.22 17.47 -10.16
N ASN A 103 -7.98 17.74 -11.45
CA ASN A 103 -6.92 18.61 -11.93
C ASN A 103 -7.36 20.08 -12.13
N SER A 104 -8.61 20.43 -11.78
CA SER A 104 -9.19 21.77 -11.98
C SER A 104 -9.29 22.57 -10.70
#